data_AF-A0AAD4E8E9-F1
#
_entry.id   AF-A0AAD4E8E9-F1
#
_cell.length_a   1.000
_cell.length_b   1.000
_cell.length_c   1.000
_cell.angle_alpha   90.00
_cell.angle_beta   90.00
_cell.angle_gamma   90.00
#
_symmetry.space_group_name_H-M   'P 1'
#
loop_
_entity.id
_entity.type
_entity.pdbx_description
1 polymer ?
#
loop_
_entity_poly.entity_id
_entity_poly.type
_entity_poly.pdbx_seq_one_letter_code
_entity_poly.pdbx_strand_id
1 'polypeptide(L)' 'NWLRTKALRDRWNEEVILVKHEMQWSINFFTHRAKQWLCHMHNATSAGLTGHTCYAARQSHIYDLLAAHAEDSFRKM' A
#
# COMPACT_ATOMS: atom_id res chain seq x y z
N ASN A 1 28.20 -31.15 6.69
CA ASN A 1 27.72 -29.77 6.82
C ASN A 1 26.29 -29.65 6.29
N TRP A 2 25.32 -30.34 6.92
CA TRP A 2 23.92 -30.42 6.43
C TRP A 2 22.98 -29.49 7.19
N LEU A 3 23.18 -29.34 8.50
CA LEU A 3 22.37 -28.47 9.36
C LEU A 3 22.44 -26.99 8.92
N ARG A 4 23.62 -26.50 8.52
CA ARG A 4 23.77 -25.12 8.03
C ARG A 4 23.04 -24.90 6.71
N THR A 5 23.14 -25.85 5.78
CA THR A 5 22.43 -25.79 4.50
C THR A 5 20.92 -25.84 4.68
N LYS A 6 20.42 -26.67 5.61
CA LYS A 6 19.00 -26.71 5.98
C LYS A 6 18.53 -25.38 6.56
N ALA A 7 19.25 -24.83 7.54
CA ALA A 7 18.90 -23.57 8.17
C ALA A 7 18.87 -22.39 7.18
N LEU A 8 19.78 -22.38 6.20
CA LEU A 8 19.76 -21.40 5.11
C LEU A 8 18.50 -21.55 4.25
N ARG A 9 18.17 -22.78 3.83
CA ARG A 9 16.96 -23.06 3.04
C ARG A 9 15.69 -22.62 3.77
N ASP A 10 15.59 -22.94 5.06
CA ASP A 10 14.41 -22.62 5.86
C ASP A 10 14.27 -21.09 5.98
N ARG A 11 15.36 -20.36 6.22
CA ARG A 11 15.36 -18.88 6.21
C ARG A 11 14.93 -18.29 4.88
N TRP A 12 15.45 -18.79 3.76
CA TRP A 12 15.03 -18.32 2.43
C TRP A 12 13.52 -18.52 2.20
N ASN A 13 12.97 -19.64 2.66
CA ASN A 13 11.52 -19.88 2.57
C ASN A 13 10.73 -18.88 3.42
N GLU A 14 11.19 -18.58 4.63
CA GLU A 14 10.59 -17.57 5.50
C GLU A 14 10.64 -16.18 4.86
N GLU A 15 11.79 -15.77 4.33
CA GLU A 15 11.97 -14.47 3.68
C GLU A 15 11.03 -14.30 2.47
N VAL A 16 10.85 -15.34 1.66
CA VAL A 16 9.88 -15.32 0.54
C VAL A 16 8.45 -15.09 1.03
N ILE A 17 8.06 -15.70 2.16
CA ILE A 17 6.73 -15.51 2.75
C ILE A 17 6.58 -14.08 3.27
N LEU A 18 7.59 -13.57 3.98
CA LEU A 18 7.59 -12.21 4.53
C LEU A 18 7.48 -11.16 3.42
N VAL A 19 8.26 -11.28 2.35
CA VAL A 19 8.24 -10.34 1.22
C VAL A 19 6.84 -10.29 0.58
N LYS A 20 6.16 -11.44 0.41
CA LYS A 20 4.79 -11.47 -0.11
C LYS A 20 3.81 -10.75 0.80
N HIS A 21 3.96 -10.89 2.13
CA HIS A 21 3.12 -10.16 3.08
C HIS A 21 3.40 -8.66 3.07
N GLU A 22 4.66 -8.24 2.99
CA GLU A 22 5.05 -6.82 2.90
C GLU A 22 4.51 -6.15 1.64
N MET A 23 4.53 -6.85 0.51
CA MET A 23 3.89 -6.41 -0.74
C MET A 23 2.39 -6.17 -0.55
N GLN A 24 1.68 -7.15 0.03
CA GLN A 24 0.25 -6.99 0.30
C GLN A 24 -0.05 -5.87 1.29
N TRP A 25 0.76 -5.71 2.34
CA TRP A 25 0.62 -4.63 3.30
C TRP A 25 0.85 -3.26 2.67
N SER A 26 1.77 -3.15 1.71
CA SER A 26 2.00 -1.91 0.96
C SER A 26 0.76 -1.47 0.17
N ILE A 27 0.13 -2.41 -0.57
CA ILE A 27 -1.14 -2.14 -1.28
C ILE A 27 -2.23 -1.72 -0.29
N ASN A 28 -2.36 -2.45 0.82
CA ASN A 28 -3.37 -2.16 1.85
C ASN A 28 -3.16 -0.78 2.47
N PHE A 29 -1.90 -0.39 2.71
CA PHE A 29 -1.54 0.92 3.22
C PHE A 29 -1.95 2.04 2.25
N PHE A 30 -1.64 1.91 0.96
CA PHE A 30 -2.03 2.91 -0.05
C PHE A 30 -3.55 3.04 -0.16
N THR A 31 -4.24 1.90 -0.26
CA THR A 31 -5.72 1.86 -0.28
C THR A 31 -6.32 2.51 0.96
N HIS A 32 -5.76 2.25 2.14
CA HIS A 32 -6.21 2.87 3.39
C HIS A 32 -5.98 4.38 3.38
N ARG A 33 -4.82 4.85 2.91
CA ARG A 33 -4.51 6.28 2.78
C ARG A 33 -5.44 6.99 1.81
N ALA A 34 -5.75 6.40 0.66
CA ALA A 34 -6.71 6.96 -0.29
C ALA A 34 -8.08 7.20 0.39
N LYS A 35 -8.59 6.18 1.10
CA LYS A 35 -9.84 6.30 1.86
C LYS A 35 -9.80 7.38 2.94
N GLN A 36 -8.68 7.53 3.65
CA GLN A 36 -8.52 8.63 4.63
C GLN A 36 -8.61 10.00 3.95
N TRP A 37 -7.95 10.18 2.80
CA TRP A 37 -8.03 11.42 2.04
C TRP A 37 -9.43 11.72 1.49
N LEU A 38 -10.19 10.70 1.07
CA LEU A 38 -11.61 10.87 0.73
C LEU A 38 -12.44 11.35 1.92
N CYS A 39 -12.20 10.80 3.10
CA CYS A 39 -12.86 11.26 4.32
C CYS A 39 -12.52 12.74 4.62
N HIS A 40 -11.24 13.13 4.48
CA HIS A 40 -10.83 14.52 4.61
C HIS A 40 -11.47 15.44 3.56
N MET A 41 -11.60 14.97 2.32
CA MET A 41 -12.28 15.70 1.24
C MET A 41 -13.75 15.97 1.61
N HIS A 42 -14.48 14.94 2.09
CA HIS A 42 -15.87 15.11 2.52
C HIS A 42 -15.99 16.11 3.68
N ASN A 43 -15.10 16.03 4.67
CA ASN A 43 -15.10 16.96 5.80
C ASN A 43 -14.81 18.40 5.35
N ALA A 44 -13.84 18.60 4.45
CA ALA A 44 -13.52 19.91 3.88
C ALA A 44 -14.67 20.47 3.03
N THR A 45 -15.37 19.61 2.29
CA THR A 45 -16.53 19.99 1.49
C THR A 45 -17.65 20.50 2.40
N SER A 46 -17.97 19.75 3.45
CA SER A 46 -18.97 20.14 4.45
C SER A 46 -18.62 21.43 5.19
N ALA A 47 -17.33 21.73 5.34
CA ALA A 47 -16.83 22.96 5.93
C ALA A 47 -16.73 24.15 4.95
N GLY A 48 -17.08 23.97 3.67
CA GLY A 48 -16.97 25.01 2.64
C GLY A 48 -15.53 25.35 2.22
N LEU A 49 -14.57 24.48 2.52
CA LEU A 49 -13.15 24.68 2.26
C LEU A 49 -12.76 24.12 0.88
N THR A 50 -13.07 24.86 -0.19
CA THR A 50 -12.91 24.41 -1.58
C THR A 50 -11.46 24.01 -1.93
N GLY A 51 -10.46 24.79 -1.47
CA GLY A 51 -9.05 24.49 -1.73
C GLY A 51 -8.59 23.18 -1.08
N HIS A 52 -9.00 22.96 0.17
CA HIS A 52 -8.71 21.72 0.91
C HIS A 52 -9.41 20.51 0.28
N THR A 53 -10.63 20.70 -0.20
CA THR A 53 -11.39 19.67 -0.92
C THR A 53 -10.64 19.22 -2.18
N CYS A 54 -10.21 20.16 -3.02
CA CYS A 54 -9.46 19.87 -4.23
C CYS A 54 -8.12 19.16 -3.93
N TYR A 55 -7.40 19.63 -2.90
CA TYR A 55 -6.14 18.99 -2.49
C TYR A 55 -6.35 17.57 -1.97
N ALA A 56 -7.34 17.37 -1.09
CA ALA A 56 -7.64 16.04 -0.54
C ALA A 56 -8.10 15.06 -1.63
N ALA A 57 -8.91 15.51 -2.59
CA ALA A 57 -9.29 14.72 -3.76
C ALA A 57 -8.06 14.27 -4.57
N ARG A 58 -7.14 15.20 -4.85
CA ARG A 58 -5.88 14.89 -5.54
C ARG A 58 -5.04 13.88 -4.77
N GLN A 59 -4.91 14.03 -3.45
CA GLN A 59 -4.14 13.10 -2.62
C GLN A 59 -4.76 11.70 -2.63
N SER A 60 -6.09 11.58 -2.52
CA SER A 60 -6.77 10.28 -2.66
C SER A 60 -6.39 9.62 -3.97
N HIS A 61 -6.52 10.36 -5.08
CA HIS A 61 -6.24 9.82 -6.41
C HIS A 61 -4.78 9.35 -6.57
N ILE A 62 -3.81 10.09 -6.01
CA ILE A 62 -2.40 9.68 -6.02
C ILE A 62 -2.22 8.34 -5.30
N TYR A 63 -2.84 8.17 -4.13
CA TYR A 63 -2.74 6.91 -3.39
C TYR A 63 -3.45 5.75 -4.10
N ASP A 64 -4.56 6.00 -4.78
CA ASP A 64 -5.22 4.99 -5.61
C ASP A 64 -4.31 4.53 -6.78
N LEU A 65 -3.63 5.47 -7.43
CA LEU A 65 -2.66 5.16 -8.49
C LEU A 65 -1.47 4.36 -7.96
N LEU A 66 -0.95 4.71 -6.77
CA LEU A 66 0.12 3.96 -6.12
C LEU A 66 -0.32 2.53 -5.77
N ALA A 67 -1.55 2.35 -5.25
CA ALA A 67 -2.10 1.03 -4.96
C ALA A 67 -2.22 0.18 -6.23
N ALA A 68 -2.80 0.73 -7.31
CA ALA A 68 -2.95 0.04 -8.59
C ALA A 68 -1.58 -0.31 -9.22
N HIS A 69 -0.61 0.61 -9.15
CA HIS A 69 0.73 0.36 -9.66
C HIS A 69 1.46 -0.73 -8.87
N ALA A 70 1.33 -0.71 -7.54
CA ALA A 70 1.93 -1.74 -6.68
C ALA A 70 1.30 -3.11 -6.97
N GLU A 71 -0.03 -3.19 -7.10
CA GLU A 71 -0.73 -4.42 -7.45
C GLU A 71 -0.30 -4.98 -8.81
N ASP A 72 -0.22 -4.15 -9.85
CA ASP A 72 0.24 -4.59 -11.17
C ASP A 72 1.71 -5.02 -11.17
N SER A 73 2.55 -4.33 -10.40
CA SER A 73 3.98 -4.67 -10.26
C SER A 73 4.16 -6.01 -9.55
N PHE A 74 3.43 -6.26 -8.45
CA PHE A 74 3.55 -7.49 -7.68
C PHE A 74 2.90 -8.69 -8.36
N ARG A 75 1.87 -8.47 -9.20
CA ARG A 75 1.28 -9.55 -10.02
C ARG A 75 2.23 -10.08 -11.10
N LYS A 76 3.22 -9.28 -11.52
CA LYS A 76 4.21 -9.65 -12.55
C LYS A 76 5.44 -10.36 -11.99
N MET A 77 5.59 -10.43 -10.67
CA MET A 77 6.64 -11.19 -9.96
C MET A 77 6.24 -12.65 -9.79
#